data_AF-A0A7W0R7S9-F1
#
_entry.id   AF-A0A7W0R7S9-F1
#
_cell.length_a   1.000
_cell.length_b   1.000
_cell.length_c   1.000
_cell.angle_alpha   90.00
_cell.angle_beta   90.00
_cell.angle_gamma   90.00
#
_symmetry.space_group_name_H-M   'P 1'
#
loop_
_entity.id
_entity.type
_entity.pdbx_description
1 polymer ?
#
loop_
_entity_poly.entity_id
_entity_poly.type
_entity_poly.pdbx_seq_one_letter_code
_entity_poly.pdbx_strand_id
1 'polypeptide(L)'
;FHTRRHRSWIRAAAGAAALALVVTYVVRLHWSLESWHALARISKSAVERVRQEALAAPEGTLLLVSVPKKSWEWGVPFVLQPPYQPEDLTARVRVVTPWPLYCCGSDQWNAYARRQLQAWIDAPRRPPLIALHFAPDTGEVSRVSDADEPELRALIPVILQTDTPQTMDGALVNVLERLVAGK
;
A
#
# COMPACT_ATOMS: atom_id res chain seq x y z
N PHE A 1 -6.06 43.36 52.89
CA PHE A 1 -6.91 42.19 52.57
C PHE A 1 -7.15 41.92 51.07
N HIS A 2 -6.84 42.85 50.14
CA HIS A 2 -7.08 42.62 48.70
C HIS A 2 -6.13 41.64 47.99
N THR A 3 -4.91 41.38 48.49
CA THR A 3 -3.88 40.61 47.79
C THR A 3 -4.08 39.08 47.78
N ARG A 4 -4.82 38.50 48.75
CA ARG A 4 -5.06 37.05 48.80
C ARG A 4 -6.06 36.56 47.75
N ARG A 5 -7.07 37.38 47.42
CA ARG A 5 -8.14 37.02 46.46
C ARG A 5 -7.63 36.95 45.01
N HIS A 6 -6.69 37.82 44.64
CA HIS A 6 -6.06 37.78 43.32
C HIS A 6 -5.20 36.51 43.13
N ARG A 7 -4.46 36.08 44.16
CA ARG A 7 -3.62 34.87 44.07
C ARG A 7 -4.43 33.57 43.92
N SER A 8 -5.58 33.45 44.57
CA SER A 8 -6.44 32.26 44.42
C SER A 8 -7.06 32.17 43.03
N TRP A 9 -7.48 33.31 42.47
CA TRP A 9 -8.05 33.37 41.11
C TRP A 9 -7.02 33.03 40.04
N ILE A 10 -5.79 33.55 40.16
CA ILE A 10 -4.68 33.23 39.24
C ILE A 10 -4.36 31.73 39.27
N ARG A 11 -4.31 31.11 40.45
CA ARG A 11 -4.06 29.65 40.58
C ARG A 11 -5.19 28.81 39.98
N ALA A 12 -6.44 29.19 40.20
CA ALA A 12 -7.59 28.51 39.60
C ALA A 12 -7.58 28.64 38.06
N ALA A 13 -7.30 29.83 37.53
CA ALA A 13 -7.19 30.07 36.10
C ALA A 13 -6.03 29.27 35.47
N ALA A 14 -4.85 29.25 36.12
CA ALA A 14 -3.71 28.45 35.66
C ALA A 14 -4.01 26.95 35.68
N GLY A 15 -4.68 26.45 36.73
CA GLY A 15 -5.11 25.05 36.81
C GLY A 15 -6.11 24.68 35.72
N ALA A 16 -7.09 25.55 35.44
CA ALA A 16 -8.06 25.35 34.37
C ALA A 16 -7.39 25.35 32.98
N ALA A 17 -6.46 26.28 32.73
CA ALA A 17 -5.70 26.33 31.49
C ALA A 17 -4.82 25.08 31.27
N ALA A 18 -4.14 24.62 32.33
CA ALA A 18 -3.35 23.40 32.28
C ALA A 18 -4.23 22.15 32.00
N LEU A 19 -5.37 22.04 32.68
CA LEU A 19 -6.32 20.95 32.45
C LEU A 19 -6.85 20.98 31.02
N ALA A 20 -7.25 22.16 30.51
CA ALA A 20 -7.72 22.32 29.14
C ALA A 20 -6.65 21.87 28.13
N LEU A 21 -5.39 22.30 28.32
CA LEU A 21 -4.27 21.88 27.47
C LEU A 21 -4.07 20.36 27.48
N VAL A 22 -4.08 19.74 28.66
CA VAL A 22 -3.94 18.28 28.80
C VAL A 22 -5.08 17.55 28.10
N VAL A 23 -6.33 17.95 28.33
CA VAL A 23 -7.51 17.32 27.70
C VAL A 23 -7.44 17.46 26.19
N THR A 24 -7.12 18.65 25.65
CA THR A 24 -6.96 18.86 24.21
C THR A 24 -5.85 17.97 23.63
N TYR A 25 -4.72 17.84 24.34
CA TYR A 25 -3.62 16.98 23.91
C TYR A 25 -4.02 15.50 23.91
N VAL A 26 -4.67 15.02 24.97
CA VAL A 26 -5.15 13.63 25.08
C VAL A 26 -6.13 13.30 23.95
N VAL A 27 -7.11 14.17 23.68
CA VAL A 27 -8.07 13.96 22.59
C VAL A 27 -7.37 13.89 21.23
N ARG A 28 -6.46 14.84 20.95
CA ARG A 28 -5.71 14.86 19.68
C ARG A 28 -4.80 13.63 19.53
N LEU A 29 -4.17 13.20 20.62
CA LEU A 29 -3.35 12.00 20.65
C LEU A 29 -4.20 10.75 20.41
N HIS A 30 -5.38 10.65 21.03
CA HIS A 30 -6.28 9.52 20.87
C HIS A 30 -6.70 9.34 19.40
N TRP A 31 -7.14 10.41 18.73
CA TRP A 31 -7.52 10.35 17.31
C TRP A 31 -6.34 9.98 16.40
N SER A 32 -5.14 10.47 16.74
CA SER A 32 -3.92 10.10 16.02
C SER A 32 -3.63 8.60 16.19
N LEU A 33 -3.69 8.07 17.42
CA LEU A 33 -3.48 6.64 17.70
C LEU A 33 -4.52 5.75 17.00
N GLU A 34 -5.78 6.13 16.96
CA GLU A 34 -6.82 5.38 16.25
C GLU A 34 -6.52 5.27 14.76
N SER A 35 -6.11 6.38 14.12
CA SER A 35 -5.71 6.36 12.71
C SER A 35 -4.48 5.46 12.48
N TRP A 36 -3.50 5.48 13.37
CA TRP A 36 -2.31 4.64 13.26
C TRP A 36 -2.64 3.16 13.45
N HIS A 37 -3.54 2.83 14.39
CA HIS A 37 -4.02 1.45 14.57
C HIS A 37 -4.81 0.95 13.35
N ALA A 38 -5.62 1.80 12.72
CA ALA A 38 -6.30 1.44 11.48
C ALA A 38 -5.29 1.14 10.36
N LEU A 39 -4.32 2.03 10.13
CA LEU A 39 -3.26 1.85 9.12
C LEU A 39 -2.39 0.61 9.40
N ALA A 40 -2.08 0.31 10.66
CA ALA A 40 -1.34 -0.88 11.06
C ALA A 40 -2.12 -2.17 10.77
N ARG A 41 -3.44 -2.20 11.04
CA ARG A 41 -4.30 -3.34 10.69
C ARG A 41 -4.37 -3.56 9.19
N ILE A 42 -4.54 -2.50 8.41
CA ILE A 42 -4.55 -2.56 6.95
C ILE A 42 -3.20 -3.08 6.42
N SER A 43 -2.09 -2.60 6.98
CA SER A 43 -0.76 -3.04 6.58
C SER A 43 -0.51 -4.51 6.89
N LYS A 44 -0.85 -4.95 8.10
CA LYS A 44 -0.77 -6.38 8.47
C LYS A 44 -1.62 -7.23 7.54
N SER A 45 -2.84 -6.78 7.22
CA SER A 45 -3.73 -7.45 6.27
C SER A 45 -3.07 -7.58 4.90
N ALA A 46 -2.57 -6.48 4.34
CA ALA A 46 -1.96 -6.48 3.02
C ALA A 46 -0.70 -7.36 2.94
N VAL A 47 0.21 -7.30 3.93
CA VAL A 47 1.38 -8.20 3.98
C VAL A 47 0.93 -9.66 3.95
N GLU A 48 0.00 -10.03 4.83
CA GLU A 48 -0.44 -11.43 4.95
C GLU A 48 -1.13 -11.92 3.67
N ARG A 49 -1.97 -11.10 3.04
CA ARG A 49 -2.68 -11.49 1.82
C ARG A 49 -1.74 -11.60 0.63
N VAL A 50 -0.82 -10.64 0.44
CA VAL A 50 0.17 -10.72 -0.64
C VAL A 50 1.09 -11.93 -0.44
N ARG A 51 1.52 -12.22 0.81
CA ARG A 51 2.27 -13.43 1.16
C ARG A 51 1.50 -14.70 0.81
N GLN A 52 0.23 -14.80 1.20
CA GLN A 52 -0.61 -15.97 0.91
C GLN A 52 -0.75 -16.20 -0.60
N GLU A 53 -1.00 -15.15 -1.38
CA GLU A 53 -1.08 -15.25 -2.84
C GLU A 53 0.27 -15.64 -3.47
N ALA A 54 1.38 -15.06 -3.00
CA ALA A 54 2.71 -15.41 -3.49
C ALA A 54 3.08 -16.88 -3.24
N LEU A 55 2.67 -17.44 -2.09
CA LEU A 55 2.89 -18.85 -1.76
C LEU A 55 1.96 -19.79 -2.54
N ALA A 56 0.69 -19.42 -2.70
CA ALA A 56 -0.31 -20.23 -3.38
C ALA A 56 -0.14 -20.22 -4.91
N ALA A 57 0.40 -19.13 -5.47
CA ALA A 57 0.59 -18.99 -6.90
C ALA A 57 1.69 -19.92 -7.44
N PRO A 58 1.58 -20.38 -8.70
CA PRO A 58 2.67 -21.01 -9.42
C PRO A 58 3.91 -20.10 -9.53
N GLU A 59 5.08 -20.71 -9.69
CA GLU A 59 6.32 -19.96 -9.90
C GLU A 59 6.26 -19.14 -11.20
N GLY A 60 6.81 -17.92 -11.14
CA GLY A 60 6.80 -16.97 -12.23
C GLY A 60 5.50 -16.20 -12.40
N THR A 61 4.48 -16.43 -11.57
CA THR A 61 3.25 -15.62 -11.55
C THR A 61 3.57 -14.13 -11.41
N LEU A 62 2.82 -13.31 -12.15
CA LEU A 62 2.86 -11.85 -12.03
C LEU A 62 1.78 -11.39 -11.05
N LEU A 63 2.22 -10.73 -9.97
CA LEU A 63 1.36 -10.04 -9.02
C LEU A 63 1.39 -8.54 -9.33
N LEU A 64 0.24 -7.98 -9.69
CA LEU A 64 0.01 -6.53 -9.70
C LEU A 64 -0.59 -6.13 -8.35
N VAL A 65 0.10 -5.30 -7.57
CA VAL A 65 -0.33 -5.01 -6.19
C VAL A 65 -0.50 -3.50 -5.98
N SER A 66 -1.71 -3.07 -5.59
CA SER A 66 -1.99 -1.72 -5.11
C SER A 66 -2.34 -1.76 -3.63
N VAL A 67 -1.54 -1.09 -2.81
CA VAL A 67 -1.78 -0.93 -1.37
C VAL A 67 -1.92 0.55 -1.01
N PRO A 68 -2.52 0.89 0.15
CA PRO A 68 -2.75 2.28 0.50
C PRO A 68 -1.44 3.02 0.77
N LYS A 69 -1.18 4.09 0.00
CA LYS A 69 0.07 4.85 0.03
C LYS A 69 0.51 5.25 1.45
N LYS A 70 -0.42 5.76 2.28
CA LYS A 70 -0.14 6.30 3.62
C LYS A 70 0.53 5.32 4.61
N SER A 71 0.55 4.01 4.32
CA SER A 71 1.22 3.00 5.17
C SER A 71 2.28 2.17 4.44
N TRP A 72 2.42 2.39 3.13
CA TRP A 72 3.17 1.51 2.23
C TRP A 72 4.06 2.25 1.24
N GLU A 73 4.18 3.57 1.37
CA GLU A 73 5.26 4.32 0.74
C GLU A 73 6.57 3.55 0.93
N TRP A 74 7.15 3.13 -0.20
CA TRP A 74 8.43 2.41 -0.24
C TRP A 74 8.43 0.98 0.34
N GLY A 75 7.26 0.38 0.59
CA GLY A 75 7.15 -0.92 1.26
C GLY A 75 7.25 -2.15 0.34
N VAL A 76 6.84 -2.04 -0.93
CA VAL A 76 6.88 -3.17 -1.88
C VAL A 76 8.10 -2.98 -2.80
N PRO A 77 8.96 -4.02 -3.02
CA PRO A 77 8.77 -5.45 -2.73
C PRO A 77 9.30 -5.95 -1.38
N PHE A 78 9.84 -5.09 -0.52
CA PHE A 78 10.58 -5.50 0.69
C PHE A 78 9.76 -6.35 1.67
N VAL A 79 8.45 -6.15 1.77
CA VAL A 79 7.58 -6.98 2.63
C VAL A 79 7.51 -8.45 2.23
N LEU A 80 8.02 -8.81 1.05
CA LEU A 80 8.08 -10.17 0.52
C LEU A 80 9.47 -10.79 0.63
N GLN A 81 10.40 -10.11 1.30
CA GLN A 81 11.78 -10.51 1.46
C GLN A 81 12.16 -10.56 2.95
N PRO A 82 13.25 -11.24 3.33
CA PRO A 82 13.85 -11.06 4.65
C PRO A 82 14.17 -9.59 4.93
N PRO A 83 14.02 -9.11 6.18
CA PRO A 83 13.63 -9.84 7.39
C PRO A 83 12.10 -9.94 7.61
N TYR A 84 11.27 -9.43 6.68
CA TYR A 84 9.81 -9.41 6.84
C TYR A 84 9.16 -10.75 6.54
N GLN A 85 9.79 -11.54 5.68
CA GLN A 85 9.44 -12.93 5.42
C GLN A 85 10.62 -13.85 5.77
N PRO A 86 10.35 -15.13 6.13
CA PRO A 86 11.42 -16.11 6.34
C PRO A 86 12.23 -16.39 5.06
N GLU A 87 11.58 -16.26 3.90
CA GLU A 87 12.10 -16.58 2.57
C GLU A 87 11.89 -15.39 1.62
N ASP A 88 12.70 -15.31 0.58
CA ASP A 88 12.51 -14.32 -0.48
C ASP A 88 11.44 -14.79 -1.48
N LEU A 89 10.21 -14.34 -1.27
CA LEU A 89 9.08 -14.66 -2.15
C LEU A 89 9.17 -13.96 -3.51
N THR A 90 10.01 -12.93 -3.64
CA THR A 90 10.22 -12.22 -4.92
C THR A 90 11.10 -13.01 -5.89
N ALA A 91 11.80 -14.04 -5.40
CA ALA A 91 12.45 -15.04 -6.24
C ALA A 91 11.45 -16.00 -6.90
N ARG A 92 10.26 -16.18 -6.28
CA ARG A 92 9.21 -17.09 -6.75
C ARG A 92 8.20 -16.41 -7.66
N VAL A 93 7.73 -15.21 -7.28
CA VAL A 93 6.74 -14.43 -8.02
C VAL A 93 7.28 -13.08 -8.43
N ARG A 94 6.78 -12.54 -9.55
CA ARG A 94 7.12 -11.20 -10.02
C ARG A 94 6.12 -10.21 -9.46
N VAL A 95 6.60 -9.12 -8.86
CA VAL A 95 5.71 -8.14 -8.22
C VAL A 95 5.89 -6.77 -8.85
N VAL A 96 4.80 -6.18 -9.31
CA VAL A 96 4.75 -4.82 -9.85
C VAL A 96 3.70 -4.02 -9.09
N THR A 97 4.06 -2.83 -8.65
CA THR A 97 3.18 -1.90 -7.95
C THR A 97 3.21 -0.54 -8.64
N PRO A 98 2.18 0.30 -8.41
CA PRO A 98 2.29 1.73 -8.68
C PRO A 98 3.58 2.35 -8.11
N TRP A 99 4.11 3.35 -8.81
CA TRP A 99 5.36 4.05 -8.48
C TRP A 99 5.42 4.57 -7.04
N PRO A 100 4.35 5.20 -6.48
CA PRO A 100 4.41 5.72 -5.11
C PRO A 100 4.63 4.65 -4.02
N LEU A 101 4.46 3.37 -4.35
CA LEU A 101 4.61 2.24 -3.44
C LEU A 101 6.00 1.57 -3.54
N TYR A 102 6.79 1.99 -4.53
CA TYR A 102 8.15 1.52 -4.74
C TYR A 102 9.16 2.47 -4.10
N CYS A 103 10.26 1.94 -3.54
CA CYS A 103 11.27 2.69 -2.77
C CYS A 103 11.91 3.91 -3.43
N CYS A 104 11.80 4.01 -4.75
CA CYS A 104 12.86 4.63 -5.53
C CYS A 104 12.29 5.57 -6.61
N GLY A 105 13.16 6.38 -7.23
CA GLY A 105 12.76 7.37 -8.24
C GLY A 105 12.02 6.74 -9.43
N SER A 106 11.25 7.55 -10.15
CA SER A 106 10.37 7.10 -11.25
C SER A 106 11.10 6.30 -12.32
N ASP A 107 12.35 6.67 -12.64
CA ASP A 107 13.13 5.99 -13.67
C ASP A 107 13.58 4.59 -13.23
N GLN A 108 13.99 4.45 -11.96
CA GLN A 108 14.37 3.17 -11.37
C GLN A 108 13.16 2.24 -11.26
N TRP A 109 12.03 2.79 -10.81
CA TRP A 109 10.76 2.08 -10.78
C TRP A 109 10.35 1.62 -12.18
N ASN A 110 10.35 2.51 -13.18
CA ASN A 110 9.94 2.19 -14.55
C ASN A 110 10.83 1.10 -15.16
N ALA A 111 12.15 1.21 -14.97
CA ALA A 111 13.08 0.18 -15.40
C ALA A 111 12.81 -1.17 -14.71
N TYR A 112 12.53 -1.16 -13.40
CA TYR A 112 12.15 -2.36 -12.65
C TYR A 112 10.84 -2.97 -13.18
N ALA A 113 9.77 -2.18 -13.26
CA ALA A 113 8.45 -2.64 -13.67
C ALA A 113 8.49 -3.22 -15.09
N ARG A 114 9.15 -2.53 -16.04
CA ARG A 114 9.32 -3.03 -17.41
C ARG A 114 10.04 -4.36 -17.45
N ARG A 115 11.14 -4.51 -16.70
CA ARG A 115 11.86 -5.80 -16.63
C ARG A 115 10.96 -6.92 -16.12
N GLN A 116 10.17 -6.68 -15.08
CA GLN A 116 9.27 -7.71 -14.52
C GLN A 116 8.14 -8.07 -15.48
N LEU A 117 7.48 -7.08 -16.08
CA LEU A 117 6.41 -7.31 -17.05
C LEU A 117 6.92 -8.02 -18.31
N GLN A 118 8.06 -7.57 -18.86
CA GLN A 118 8.66 -8.19 -20.03
C GLN A 118 9.08 -9.65 -19.74
N ALA A 119 9.75 -9.88 -18.61
CA ALA A 119 10.16 -11.23 -18.23
C ALA A 119 8.97 -12.17 -17.93
N TRP A 120 7.81 -11.64 -17.58
CA TRP A 120 6.57 -12.41 -17.50
C TRP A 120 5.99 -12.74 -18.89
N ILE A 121 5.99 -11.79 -19.83
CA ILE A 121 5.56 -12.02 -21.22
C ILE A 121 6.39 -13.11 -21.89
N ASP A 122 7.70 -13.07 -21.66
CA ASP A 122 8.68 -13.97 -22.28
C ASP A 122 8.75 -15.34 -21.58
N ALA A 123 8.09 -15.50 -20.43
CA ALA A 123 8.10 -16.75 -19.69
C ALA A 123 7.37 -17.88 -20.46
N PRO A 124 7.93 -19.10 -20.51
CA PRO A 124 7.26 -20.25 -21.10
C PRO A 124 5.89 -20.48 -20.46
N ARG A 125 4.87 -20.76 -21.28
CA ARG A 125 3.48 -20.97 -20.86
C ARG A 125 2.82 -19.77 -20.16
N ARG A 126 3.52 -18.62 -20.08
CA ARG A 126 3.10 -17.36 -19.46
C ARG A 126 2.26 -17.58 -18.18
N PRO A 127 2.92 -17.76 -17.02
CA PRO A 127 2.27 -18.04 -15.74
C PRO A 127 1.08 -17.11 -15.42
N PRO A 128 0.19 -17.48 -14.50
CA PRO A 128 -0.97 -16.66 -14.16
C PRO A 128 -0.61 -15.22 -13.80
N LEU A 129 -1.54 -14.31 -14.04
CA LEU A 129 -1.50 -12.92 -13.59
C LEU A 129 -2.59 -12.75 -12.53
N ILE A 130 -2.20 -12.23 -11.36
CA ILE A 130 -3.13 -11.94 -10.28
C ILE A 130 -2.98 -10.46 -9.93
N ALA A 131 -4.08 -9.75 -9.87
CA ALA A 131 -4.13 -8.36 -9.47
C ALA A 131 -4.82 -8.23 -8.11
N LEU A 132 -4.16 -7.54 -7.18
CA LEU A 132 -4.59 -7.30 -5.81
C LEU A 132 -4.71 -5.79 -5.59
N HIS A 133 -5.91 -5.33 -5.25
CA HIS A 133 -6.17 -3.96 -4.87
C HIS A 133 -6.71 -3.90 -3.44
N PHE A 134 -6.05 -3.15 -2.57
CA PHE A 134 -6.47 -2.95 -1.20
C PHE A 134 -7.13 -1.57 -1.05
N ALA A 135 -8.40 -1.56 -0.64
CA ALA A 135 -9.14 -0.32 -0.41
C ALA A 135 -8.45 0.53 0.68
N PRO A 136 -8.28 1.85 0.45
CA PRO A 136 -7.48 2.70 1.33
C PRO A 136 -8.03 2.83 2.75
N ASP A 137 -9.35 2.82 2.91
CA ASP A 137 -10.00 3.10 4.19
C ASP A 137 -10.32 1.83 4.99
N THR A 138 -10.62 0.72 4.31
CA THR A 138 -11.04 -0.53 4.95
C THR A 138 -9.95 -1.61 4.95
N GLY A 139 -8.98 -1.53 4.03
CA GLY A 139 -8.03 -2.60 3.75
C GLY A 139 -8.67 -3.86 3.16
N GLU A 140 -9.92 -3.76 2.69
CA GLU A 140 -10.58 -4.82 1.95
C GLU A 140 -9.83 -5.08 0.64
N VAL A 141 -9.69 -6.36 0.29
CA VAL A 141 -8.93 -6.78 -0.90
C VAL A 141 -9.88 -7.16 -2.04
N SER A 142 -9.70 -6.51 -3.17
CA SER A 142 -10.19 -6.97 -4.46
C SER A 142 -9.09 -7.77 -5.14
N ARG A 143 -9.39 -9.04 -5.40
CA ARG A 143 -8.53 -9.99 -6.08
C ARG A 143 -9.18 -10.37 -7.40
N VAL A 144 -8.44 -10.27 -8.49
CA VAL A 144 -8.86 -10.73 -9.81
C VAL A 144 -7.69 -11.44 -10.47
N SER A 145 -7.93 -12.61 -11.06
CA SER A 145 -6.93 -13.29 -11.88
C SER A 145 -7.26 -13.17 -13.36
N ASP A 146 -6.28 -13.39 -14.21
CA ASP A 146 -6.48 -13.46 -15.65
C ASP A 146 -7.25 -14.72 -16.11
N ALA A 147 -7.46 -15.68 -15.22
CA ALA A 147 -8.41 -16.77 -15.46
C ALA A 147 -9.86 -16.31 -15.31
N ASP A 148 -10.11 -15.38 -14.38
CA ASP A 148 -11.43 -14.78 -14.16
C ASP A 148 -11.71 -13.67 -15.17
N GLU A 149 -10.69 -12.86 -15.47
CA GLU A 149 -10.75 -11.71 -16.39
C GLU A 149 -9.62 -11.78 -17.44
N PRO A 150 -9.84 -12.50 -18.56
CA PRO A 150 -8.81 -12.69 -19.59
C PRO A 150 -8.25 -11.40 -20.19
N GLU A 151 -9.00 -10.30 -20.12
CA GLU A 151 -8.57 -8.98 -20.58
C GLU A 151 -7.34 -8.47 -19.83
N LEU A 152 -7.16 -8.83 -18.55
CA LEU A 152 -5.99 -8.42 -17.75
C LEU A 152 -4.67 -8.78 -18.44
N ARG A 153 -4.62 -9.96 -19.05
CA ARG A 153 -3.44 -10.45 -19.77
C ARG A 153 -3.15 -9.63 -21.03
N ALA A 154 -4.18 -9.16 -21.72
CA ALA A 154 -4.04 -8.33 -22.91
C ALA A 154 -3.57 -6.90 -22.60
N LEU A 155 -3.74 -6.43 -21.38
CA LEU A 155 -3.33 -5.08 -20.96
C LEU A 155 -1.81 -4.96 -20.73
N ILE A 156 -1.11 -6.04 -20.37
CA ILE A 156 0.33 -5.97 -20.04
C ILE A 156 1.18 -5.47 -21.23
N PRO A 157 1.02 -5.96 -22.47
CA PRO A 157 1.73 -5.40 -23.62
C PRO A 157 1.40 -3.91 -23.87
N VAL A 158 0.16 -3.49 -23.61
CA VAL A 158 -0.26 -2.09 -23.76
C VAL A 158 0.43 -1.20 -22.72
N ILE A 159 0.51 -1.65 -21.46
CA ILE A 159 1.23 -0.93 -20.40
C ILE A 159 2.72 -0.77 -20.77
N LEU A 160 3.34 -1.80 -21.36
CA LEU A 160 4.74 -1.75 -21.80
C LEU A 160 4.99 -0.78 -22.96
N GLN A 161 3.98 -0.47 -23.78
CA GLN A 161 4.09 0.47 -24.91
C GLN A 161 3.99 1.94 -24.49
N THR A 162 3.72 2.23 -23.22
CA THR A 162 3.72 3.61 -22.72
C THR A 162 5.10 4.26 -22.86
N ASP A 163 5.16 5.57 -23.08
CA ASP A 163 6.45 6.25 -23.35
C ASP A 163 7.13 6.78 -22.08
N THR A 164 6.38 6.96 -20.99
CA THR A 164 6.87 7.63 -19.78
C THR A 164 6.55 6.85 -18.51
N PRO A 165 7.36 7.01 -17.44
CA PRO A 165 7.03 6.42 -16.14
C PRO A 165 5.64 6.80 -15.63
N GLN A 166 5.21 8.07 -15.82
CA GLN A 166 3.92 8.55 -15.33
C GLN A 166 2.74 7.93 -16.09
N THR A 167 2.90 7.72 -17.40
CA THR A 167 1.86 7.08 -18.21
C THR A 167 1.77 5.58 -17.91
N MET A 168 2.90 4.92 -17.68
CA MET A 168 2.94 3.53 -17.21
C MET A 168 2.29 3.37 -15.83
N ASP A 169 2.59 4.28 -14.90
CA ASP A 169 2.01 4.28 -13.54
C ASP A 169 0.50 4.50 -13.58
N GLY A 170 0.06 5.53 -14.31
CA GLY A 170 -1.36 5.79 -14.51
C GLY A 170 -2.10 4.61 -15.15
N ALA A 171 -1.47 3.92 -16.12
CA ALA A 171 -2.05 2.71 -16.70
C ALA A 171 -2.18 1.58 -15.65
N LEU A 172 -1.16 1.34 -14.83
CA LEU A 172 -1.21 0.34 -13.76
C LEU A 172 -2.28 0.68 -12.71
N VAL A 173 -2.35 1.93 -12.26
CA VAL A 173 -3.39 2.40 -11.33
C VAL A 173 -4.78 2.19 -11.92
N ASN A 174 -5.00 2.59 -13.17
CA ASN A 174 -6.29 2.42 -13.85
C ASN A 174 -6.70 0.94 -13.94
N VAL A 175 -5.76 0.02 -14.22
CA VAL A 175 -6.06 -1.42 -14.20
C VAL A 175 -6.49 -1.86 -12.81
N LEU A 176 -5.77 -1.44 -11.77
CA LEU A 176 -6.04 -1.84 -10.38
C LEU A 176 -7.33 -1.22 -9.82
N GLU A 177 -7.69 -0.01 -10.21
CA GLU A 177 -8.93 0.67 -9.80
C GLU A 177 -10.17 0.07 -10.49
N ARG A 178 -10.06 -0.35 -11.76
CA ARG A 178 -11.17 -1.05 -12.44
C ARG A 178 -11.60 -2.33 -11.74
N LEU A 179 -10.69 -3.01 -11.03
CA LEU A 179 -11.02 -4.19 -10.22
C LEU A 179 -11.98 -3.89 -9.08
N VAL A 180 -12.02 -2.64 -8.62
CA VAL A 180 -12.96 -2.19 -7.58
C VAL A 180 -14.29 -1.80 -8.20
N ALA A 181 -14.27 -1.14 -9.36
CA ALA A 181 -15.48 -0.67 -10.03
C ALA A 181 -16.34 -1.78 -10.67
N GLY A 182 -15.74 -2.95 -10.94
CA GLY A 182 -16.43 -4.11 -11.51
C GLY A 182 -17.20 -4.98 -10.51
N LYS A 183 -17.22 -4.63 -9.22
CA LYS A 183 -18.01 -5.27 -8.16
C LYS A 183 -19.19 -4.40 -7.76
#